data_AF-A0A1A9IX02-F1
#
_entry.id   AF-A0A1A9IX02-F1
#
_cell.length_a   1.000
_cell.length_b   1.000
_cell.length_c   1.000
_cell.angle_alpha   90.00
_cell.angle_beta   90.00
_cell.angle_gamma   90.00
#
_symmetry.space_group_name_H-M   'P 1'
#
loop_
_entity.id
_entity.type
_entity.pdbx_description
1 polymer ?
#
loop_
_entity_poly.entity_id
_entity_poly.type
_entity_poly.pdbx_seq_one_letter_code
_entity_poly.pdbx_strand_id
1 'polypeptide(L)'
;MGVAMEVLYIALMVFLIVLIFRLVMDYVFQFARSWQPGKAMVVVLEATYTVTDPPLKLLRRFIPPLRLGGVALDLSFFVLMIIVYILIYIVGSLAT
;
A
#
# COMPACT_ATOMS: atom_id res chain seq x y z
N MET A 1 -19.47 20.54 2.74
CA MET A 1 -18.76 19.31 2.34
C MET A 1 -19.70 18.45 1.50
N GLY A 2 -19.31 18.06 0.29
CA GLY A 2 -20.11 17.12 -0.48
C GLY A 2 -19.90 15.70 0.06
N VAL A 3 -20.97 14.94 0.26
CA VAL A 3 -20.92 13.53 0.73
C VAL A 3 -19.89 12.71 -0.07
N ALA A 4 -19.77 12.98 -1.37
CA ALA A 4 -18.79 12.34 -2.24
C ALA A 4 -17.31 12.58 -1.81
N MET A 5 -16.94 13.79 -1.38
CA MET A 5 -15.57 14.12 -0.98
C MET A 5 -15.20 13.46 0.35
N GLU A 6 -16.16 13.35 1.26
CA GLU A 6 -15.99 12.69 2.55
C GLU A 6 -15.82 11.17 2.37
N VAL A 7 -16.64 10.55 1.52
CA VAL A 7 -16.48 9.13 1.17
C VAL A 7 -15.12 8.87 0.52
N LEU A 8 -14.67 9.75 -0.38
CA LEU A 8 -13.36 9.64 -1.01
C LEU A 8 -12.22 9.75 -0.01
N TYR A 9 -12.30 10.71 0.92
CA TYR A 9 -11.32 10.88 1.99
C TYR A 9 -11.19 9.62 2.84
N ILE A 10 -12.32 9.06 3.30
CA ILE A 10 -12.37 7.83 4.10
C ILE A 10 -11.78 6.66 3.30
N ALA A 11 -12.14 6.52 2.02
CA ALA A 11 -11.62 5.47 1.15
C ALA A 11 -10.09 5.54 1.00
N LEU A 12 -9.53 6.75 0.81
CA LEU A 12 -8.09 6.95 0.73
C LEU A 12 -7.39 6.64 2.07
N MET A 13 -7.99 7.00 3.20
CA MET A 13 -7.46 6.63 4.52
C MET A 13 -7.44 5.12 4.72
N VAL A 14 -8.53 4.42 4.38
CA VAL A 14 -8.59 2.95 4.45
C VAL A 14 -7.52 2.34 3.54
N PHE A 15 -7.37 2.86 2.33
CA PHE A 15 -6.34 2.39 1.40
C PHE A 15 -4.91 2.60 1.95
N LEU A 16 -4.64 3.71 2.63
CA LEU A 16 -3.36 3.95 3.30
C LEU A 16 -3.09 2.90 4.40
N ILE A 17 -4.10 2.56 5.21
CA ILE A 17 -3.98 1.50 6.22
C ILE A 17 -3.65 0.16 5.58
N VAL A 18 -4.33 -0.19 4.47
CA VAL A 18 -4.08 -1.42 3.71
C VAL A 18 -2.66 -1.45 3.15
N LEU A 19 -2.14 -0.31 2.65
CA LEU A 19 -0.73 -0.21 2.24
C LEU A 19 0.20 -0.47 3.41
N ILE A 20 -0.02 0.16 4.57
CA ILE A 20 0.82 -0.06 5.75
C ILE A 20 0.80 -1.53 6.16
N PHE A 21 -0.38 -2.17 6.18
CA PHE A 21 -0.48 -3.61 6.44
C PHE A 21 0.37 -4.41 5.47
N ARG A 22 0.29 -4.13 4.16
CA ARG A 22 1.13 -4.77 3.15
C ARG A 22 2.63 -4.60 3.44
N LEU A 23 3.07 -3.40 3.79
CA LEU A 23 4.47 -3.14 4.15
C LEU A 23 4.92 -4.05 5.31
N VAL A 24 4.09 -4.11 6.36
CA VAL A 24 4.37 -4.96 7.52
C VAL A 24 4.44 -6.42 7.12
N MET A 25 3.50 -6.90 6.31
CA MET A 25 3.48 -8.29 5.86
C MET A 25 4.70 -8.64 5.00
N ASP A 26 5.11 -7.74 4.11
CA ASP A 26 6.31 -7.94 3.27
C ASP A 26 7.58 -8.03 4.14
N TYR A 27 7.68 -7.21 5.20
CA TYR A 27 8.76 -7.34 6.19
C TYR A 27 8.66 -8.62 7.01
N VAL A 28 7.47 -8.99 7.48
CA VAL A 28 7.25 -10.24 8.22
C VAL A 28 7.72 -11.43 7.39
N PHE A 29 7.40 -11.50 6.10
CA PHE A 29 7.87 -12.57 5.23
C PHE A 29 9.39 -12.52 4.98
N GLN A 30 9.98 -11.33 4.91
CA GLN A 30 11.42 -11.16 4.74
C GLN A 30 12.21 -11.65 5.96
N PHE A 31 11.75 -11.32 7.17
CA PHE A 31 12.42 -11.64 8.44
C PHE A 31 12.04 -13.01 9.00
N ALA A 32 10.77 -13.41 8.89
CA ALA A 32 10.25 -14.68 9.38
C ALA A 32 9.91 -15.63 8.22
N ARG A 33 10.93 -16.01 7.42
CA ARG A 33 10.75 -16.87 6.23
C ARG A 33 10.13 -18.25 6.52
N SER A 34 10.21 -18.73 7.76
CA SER A 34 9.59 -19.99 8.21
C SER A 34 8.13 -19.84 8.64
N TRP A 35 7.63 -18.61 8.75
CA TRP A 35 6.25 -18.34 9.17
C TRP A 35 5.28 -18.67 8.03
N GLN A 36 4.28 -19.49 8.34
CA GLN A 36 3.21 -19.83 7.41
C GLN A 36 1.92 -19.14 7.88
N PRO A 37 1.30 -18.29 7.04
CA PRO A 37 0.04 -17.64 7.40
C PRO A 37 -1.06 -18.69 7.56
N GLY A 38 -1.83 -18.59 8.65
CA GLY A 38 -3.02 -19.41 8.83
C GLY A 38 -4.09 -19.12 7.77
N LYS A 39 -5.06 -20.03 7.61
CA LYS A 39 -6.10 -19.94 6.56
C LYS A 39 -6.81 -18.58 6.50
N ALA A 40 -7.16 -18.00 7.66
CA ALA A 40 -7.79 -16.69 7.72
C ALA A 40 -6.86 -15.56 7.26
N MET A 41 -5.58 -15.63 7.64
CA MET A 41 -4.57 -14.63 7.24
C MET A 41 -4.31 -14.67 5.74
N VAL A 42 -4.35 -15.85 5.11
CA VAL A 42 -4.22 -15.99 3.65
C VAL A 42 -5.30 -15.19 2.92
N VAL A 43 -6.55 -15.28 3.37
CA VAL A 43 -7.65 -14.52 2.76
C VAL A 43 -7.45 -13.00 2.91
N VAL A 44 -6.99 -12.54 4.08
CA VAL A 44 -6.69 -11.12 4.33
C VAL A 44 -5.55 -10.63 3.44
N LEU A 45 -4.50 -11.44 3.30
CA LEU A 45 -3.36 -11.14 2.43
C LEU A 45 -3.78 -11.05 0.97
N GLU A 46 -4.57 -12.01 0.48
CA GLU A 46 -5.07 -12.02 -0.90
C GLU A 46 -5.93 -10.79 -1.19
N ALA A 47 -6.85 -10.44 -0.27
CA ALA A 47 -7.68 -9.25 -0.39
C ALA A 47 -6.82 -7.97 -0.42
N THR A 48 -5.87 -7.84 0.50
CA THR A 48 -4.96 -6.69 0.58
C THR A 48 -4.13 -6.57 -0.69
N TYR A 49 -3.50 -7.66 -1.12
CA TYR A 49 -2.63 -7.70 -2.30
C TYR A 49 -3.41 -7.42 -3.58
N THR A 50 -4.65 -7.91 -3.70
CA THR A 50 -5.52 -7.60 -4.84
C THR A 50 -5.81 -6.11 -4.95
N VAL A 51 -6.04 -5.43 -3.83
CA VAL A 51 -6.34 -3.99 -3.82
C VAL A 51 -5.08 -3.14 -4.05
N THR A 52 -3.93 -3.59 -3.54
CA THR A 52 -2.68 -2.82 -3.57
C THR A 52 -1.76 -3.13 -4.76
N ASP A 53 -1.88 -4.31 -5.39
CA ASP A 53 -1.06 -4.73 -6.53
C ASP A 53 -1.24 -3.87 -7.79
N PRO A 54 -2.47 -3.54 -8.23
CA PRO A 54 -2.66 -2.74 -9.45
C PRO A 54 -1.94 -1.38 -9.40
N PRO A 55 -2.06 -0.55 -8.34
CA PRO A 55 -1.35 0.72 -8.28
C PRO A 55 0.17 0.54 -8.14
N LEU A 56 0.64 -0.49 -7.42
CA LEU A 56 2.07 -0.80 -7.34
C LEU A 56 2.63 -1.24 -8.70
N LYS A 57 1.92 -2.08 -9.44
CA LYS A 57 2.32 -2.51 -10.80
C LYS A 57 2.38 -1.34 -11.76
N LEU A 58 1.43 -0.41 -11.66
CA LEU A 58 1.45 0.82 -12.45
C LEU A 58 2.72 1.64 -12.15
N LEU A 59 3.07 1.82 -10.87
CA LEU A 59 4.27 2.56 -10.49
C LEU A 59 5.57 1.82 -10.84
N ARG A 60 5.62 0.50 -10.66
CA ARG A 60 6.77 -0.34 -11.02
C ARG A 60 7.11 -0.27 -12.51
N ARG A 61 6.15 0.10 -13.36
CA ARG A 61 6.38 0.36 -14.78
C ARG A 61 7.25 1.61 -15.01
N PHE A 62 7.16 2.60 -14.13
CA PHE A 62 7.89 3.86 -14.23
C PHE A 62 9.13 3.90 -13.34
N ILE A 63 9.07 3.27 -12.17
CA ILE A 63 10.13 3.25 -11.17
C ILE A 63 10.54 1.80 -10.93
N PRO A 64 11.55 1.28 -11.65
CA PRO A 64 12.00 -0.08 -11.45
C PRO A 64 12.59 -0.26 -10.05
N PRO A 65 12.45 -1.45 -9.43
CA PRO A 65 12.98 -1.72 -8.10
C PRO A 65 14.51 -1.62 -8.10
N LEU A 66 15.05 -0.84 -7.15
CA LEU A 66 16.49 -0.69 -7.01
C LEU A 66 17.06 -1.88 -6.24
N ARG A 67 17.97 -2.61 -6.90
CA ARG A 67 18.73 -3.71 -6.29
C ARG A 67 20.06 -3.15 -5.80
N LEU A 68 20.23 -3.06 -4.48
CA LEU A 68 21.48 -2.63 -3.87
C LEU A 68 22.13 -3.83 -3.18
N GLY A 69 23.28 -4.29 -3.71
CA GLY A 69 24.15 -5.24 -3.00
C GLY A 69 23.48 -6.54 -2.55
N GLY A 70 22.55 -7.09 -3.35
CA GLY A 70 21.85 -8.34 -3.03
C GLY A 70 20.50 -8.18 -2.32
N VAL A 71 20.12 -6.96 -1.90
CA VAL A 71 18.79 -6.64 -1.37
C VAL A 71 18.02 -5.78 -2.37
N ALA A 72 16.81 -6.22 -2.73
CA ALA A 72 15.90 -5.41 -3.51
C ALA A 72 15.10 -4.51 -2.57
N LEU A 73 15.26 -3.19 -2.69
CA LEU A 73 14.40 -2.22 -2.03
C LEU A 73 13.30 -1.82 -3.01
N ASP A 74 12.05 -2.12 -2.67
CA ASP A 74 10.90 -1.72 -3.48
C ASP A 74 10.56 -0.24 -3.20
N LEU A 75 11.30 0.67 -3.84
CA LEU A 75 11.00 2.11 -3.77
C LEU A 75 9.58 2.42 -4.24
N SER A 76 9.06 1.66 -5.20
CA SER A 76 7.71 1.86 -5.75
C SER A 76 6.64 1.83 -4.65
N PHE A 77 6.86 1.00 -3.62
CA PHE A 77 5.97 0.94 -2.46
C PHE A 77 5.97 2.26 -1.67
N PHE A 78 7.15 2.77 -1.31
CA PHE A 78 7.27 4.03 -0.57
C PHE A 78 6.74 5.21 -1.38
N VAL A 79 6.98 5.22 -2.70
CA VAL A 79 6.44 6.24 -3.59
C VAL A 79 4.91 6.18 -3.62
N LEU A 80 4.30 5.00 -3.72
CA LEU A 80 2.84 4.87 -3.68
C LEU A 80 2.25 5.42 -2.39
N MET A 81 2.88 5.08 -1.25
CA MET A 81 2.45 5.56 0.06
C MET A 81 2.50 7.09 0.15
N ILE A 82 3.56 7.71 -0.37
CA ILE A 82 3.68 9.18 -0.43
C ILE A 82 2.59 9.78 -1.33
N ILE A 83 2.34 9.21 -2.50
CA ILE A 83 1.29 9.69 -3.42
C ILE A 83 -0.08 9.67 -2.74
N VAL A 84 -0.42 8.56 -2.08
CA VAL A 84 -1.69 8.40 -1.37
C VAL A 84 -1.80 9.39 -0.22
N TYR A 85 -0.72 9.58 0.55
CA TYR A 85 -0.69 10.56 1.63
C TYR A 85 -0.93 11.99 1.13
N ILE A 86 -0.32 12.37 0.00
CA ILE A 86 -0.54 13.66 -0.65
C ILE A 86 -2.01 13.79 -1.12
N LEU A 87 -2.58 12.73 -1.71
CA LEU A 87 -3.98 12.72 -2.12
C LEU A 87 -4.92 12.91 -0.93
N ILE A 88 -4.67 12.25 0.20
CA ILE A 88 -5.45 12.44 1.44
C ILE A 88 -5.37 13.90 1.90
N TYR A 89 -4.17 14.48 1.90
CA TYR A 89 -3.98 15.88 2.30
C TYR A 89 -4.75 16.86 1.40
N ILE A 90 -4.67 16.66 0.07
CA ILE A 90 -5.37 17.50 -0.91
C ILE A 90 -6.89 17.33 -0.78
N VAL A 91 -7.38 16.09 -0.70
CA VAL A 91 -8.83 15.85 -0.57
C VAL A 91 -9.34 16.37 0.77
N GLY A 92 -8.57 16.23 1.84
CA GLY A 92 -8.89 16.76 3.16
C GLY A 92 -8.97 18.28 3.20
N SER A 93 -8.03 18.98 2.55
CA SER A 93 -8.05 20.45 2.47
C SER A 93 -9.17 21.00 1.60
N LEU A 94 -9.62 20.24 0.60
CA LEU A 94 -10.79 20.57 -0.23
C LEU A 94 -12.12 20.18 0.44
N ALA A 95 -12.07 19.29 1.43
CA ALA A 95 -13.24 18.89 2.19
C ALA A 95 -13.59 19.92 3.27
N THR A 96 -12.61 20.46 4.01
CA THR A 96 -12.75 21.56 4.99
C THR A 96 -13.36 22.82 4.41
#